data_AF-A0A7K2YYK8-F1
#
_entry.id   AF-A0A7K2YYK8-F1
#
_cell.length_a   1.000
_cell.length_b   1.000
_cell.length_c   1.000
_cell.angle_alpha   90.00
_cell.angle_beta   90.00
_cell.angle_gamma   90.00
#
_symmetry.space_group_name_H-M   'P 1'
#
loop_
_entity.id
_entity.type
_entity.pdbx_description
1 polymer ?
#
loop_
_entity_poly.entity_id
_entity_poly.type
_entity_poly.pdbx_seq_one_letter_code
_entity_poly.pdbx_strand_id
1 'polypeptide(L)'
;AGPTATATAAPNGVATTAGTDGTDGTDGPYADRGSPGQGSPSASNRAALAAAAKVSRSEVIARAQSWVGIGLKYSWNTTYEGYRTDCSGFASMAWKLGKPGLDTTSFGPAGVTVNIGKGELKPGDALLNKAAGANGHIVLFDKWVDGSQGSYWGYEFSGSGMHHRQIPYPYFSGHGTFVPVRNVAVIDDGPTLPPLDLSDSSKLPGGTLVREPGGSMAVAAGGALLPFGSMAELTEAGYANRMYYNVGSGYIGSASHQPVSGTLIRSGPSPSVYVTAGGGRVVFRDEADLAEARYDMSRVVVVPSSFVASLPEGVAEGSLIRSGPESTVYVTINGARIPFLDEAELAQAGYDIGRTVVVPLSYLSTLHTGATNGTLIRVGPDPTVYVTIDGARVPFKDADELAAAGYDITRTAVVPVSFMSGLSQRLPDGTLIRTGSEPTVYVTVNGARVPFNDADELAVAGYDITRTIKIPTSYLNTLPQTIPDATLIRTGDNASVYVTAGGARIPFTTETELTQAGYDITHTVKIPTTHMNTLPTEPADGTLVRTGPDPTVYLLAGGAKLTVPTVTDLTDAGYDITHTVTTPTTWTNQLPTTPRNGTLVRGPGTTQTWLVTNATRTPTTPTTDAHIVPLTAATLAA
;
A
#
# COMPACT_ATOMS: atom_id res chain seq x y z
N ALA A 1 -10.60 55.64 -18.06
CA ALA A 1 -10.49 56.68 -19.11
C ALA A 1 -9.58 56.15 -20.20
N GLY A 2 -9.82 56.48 -21.48
CA GLY A 2 -9.03 55.99 -22.63
C GLY A 2 -9.47 54.60 -23.16
N PRO A 3 -9.32 54.28 -24.46
CA PRO A 3 -10.03 53.15 -25.09
C PRO A 3 -9.19 52.27 -26.06
N THR A 4 -9.87 51.46 -26.90
CA THR A 4 -9.42 50.83 -28.19
C THR A 4 -8.33 49.73 -28.14
N ALA A 5 -8.26 48.74 -29.03
CA ALA A 5 -9.07 48.30 -30.21
C ALA A 5 -8.74 46.79 -30.48
N THR A 6 -9.68 45.84 -30.72
CA THR A 6 -10.33 45.45 -32.01
C THR A 6 -9.40 45.28 -33.22
N ALA A 7 -9.51 44.30 -34.13
CA ALA A 7 -10.24 43.02 -34.22
C ALA A 7 -9.49 42.14 -35.29
N THR A 8 -9.97 41.21 -36.15
CA THR A 8 -11.25 40.65 -36.67
C THR A 8 -10.87 39.32 -37.42
N ALA A 9 -11.66 38.46 -38.09
CA ALA A 9 -13.08 38.28 -38.46
C ALA A 9 -13.36 36.77 -38.80
N ALA A 10 -14.56 36.44 -39.30
CA ALA A 10 -14.88 35.24 -40.12
C ALA A 10 -15.36 35.74 -41.54
N PRO A 11 -16.28 35.14 -42.36
CA PRO A 11 -17.42 34.24 -42.08
C PRO A 11 -17.71 33.13 -43.14
N ASN A 12 -18.91 32.53 -43.06
CA ASN A 12 -19.48 31.50 -43.95
C ASN A 12 -19.98 32.03 -45.31
N GLY A 13 -20.27 31.10 -46.24
CA GLY A 13 -21.12 31.33 -47.43
C GLY A 13 -21.79 30.03 -47.92
N VAL A 14 -23.07 30.11 -48.30
CA VAL A 14 -23.92 28.97 -48.74
C VAL A 14 -24.73 29.37 -49.97
N ALA A 15 -24.89 28.46 -50.94
CA ALA A 15 -25.90 28.59 -52.00
C ALA A 15 -26.32 27.21 -52.57
N THR A 16 -27.57 27.14 -53.04
CA THR A 16 -28.25 25.94 -53.58
C THR A 16 -28.62 26.12 -55.05
N THR A 17 -28.81 25.02 -55.79
CA THR A 17 -29.80 24.96 -56.90
C THR A 17 -30.28 23.52 -57.15
N ALA A 18 -31.50 23.38 -57.69
CA ALA A 18 -32.09 22.11 -58.11
C ALA A 18 -33.09 22.34 -59.28
N GLY A 19 -33.39 21.28 -60.04
CA GLY A 19 -34.43 21.24 -61.09
C GLY A 19 -34.65 19.79 -61.55
N THR A 20 -35.86 19.23 -61.41
CA THR A 20 -36.95 19.15 -62.42
C THR A 20 -36.62 18.18 -63.58
N ASP A 21 -37.17 16.96 -63.57
CA ASP A 21 -38.45 16.53 -64.21
C ASP A 21 -38.33 16.31 -65.74
N GLY A 22 -38.89 15.25 -66.35
CA GLY A 22 -39.66 14.11 -65.82
C GLY A 22 -40.25 13.25 -66.96
N THR A 23 -41.06 12.22 -66.65
CA THR A 23 -41.93 11.40 -67.58
C THR A 23 -41.25 10.57 -68.69
N ASP A 24 -41.77 9.44 -69.22
CA ASP A 24 -42.79 8.43 -68.84
C ASP A 24 -42.66 7.23 -69.84
N GLY A 25 -43.31 6.07 -69.63
CA GLY A 25 -43.61 5.09 -70.71
C GLY A 25 -43.07 3.65 -70.64
N THR A 26 -43.70 2.79 -69.83
CA THR A 26 -44.13 1.39 -70.10
C THR A 26 -43.22 0.28 -70.72
N ASP A 27 -43.31 -0.91 -70.09
CA ASP A 27 -43.30 -2.30 -70.62
C ASP A 27 -42.05 -2.96 -71.26
N GLY A 28 -41.81 -4.22 -70.84
CA GLY A 28 -41.03 -5.23 -71.59
C GLY A 28 -39.98 -6.02 -70.76
N PRO A 29 -39.97 -7.37 -70.77
CA PRO A 29 -39.07 -8.17 -69.93
C PRO A 29 -37.67 -8.45 -70.54
N TYR A 30 -36.72 -8.75 -69.65
CA TYR A 30 -35.34 -9.21 -69.87
C TYR A 30 -34.98 -9.82 -71.24
N ALA A 31 -34.10 -9.14 -71.99
CA ALA A 31 -33.02 -9.76 -72.77
C ALA A 31 -31.88 -8.77 -73.13
N ASP A 32 -30.66 -9.32 -73.12
CA ASP A 32 -29.41 -8.95 -73.81
C ASP A 32 -29.22 -7.56 -74.49
N ARG A 33 -28.06 -6.93 -74.18
CA ARG A 33 -27.34 -5.97 -75.04
C ARG A 33 -25.83 -6.12 -74.82
N GLY A 34 -25.08 -6.50 -75.85
CA GLY A 34 -23.63 -6.75 -75.76
C GLY A 34 -22.71 -5.80 -76.56
N SER A 35 -21.40 -5.95 -76.30
CA SER A 35 -20.26 -5.53 -77.16
C SER A 35 -20.02 -4.00 -77.34
N PRO A 36 -18.85 -3.56 -77.87
CA PRO A 36 -17.59 -4.26 -78.18
C PRO A 36 -16.31 -3.63 -77.54
N GLY A 37 -15.15 -4.26 -77.78
CA GLY A 37 -13.97 -3.59 -78.34
C GLY A 37 -13.18 -2.54 -77.52
N GLN A 38 -12.15 -3.02 -76.80
CA GLN A 38 -10.86 -2.37 -76.47
C GLN A 38 -10.71 -0.83 -76.50
N GLY A 39 -10.37 -0.27 -75.33
CA GLY A 39 -9.54 0.94 -75.20
C GLY A 39 -8.20 0.60 -74.54
N SER A 40 -7.11 1.28 -74.92
CA SER A 40 -5.76 1.04 -74.39
C SER A 40 -5.66 1.33 -72.88
N PRO A 41 -4.86 0.56 -72.11
CA PRO A 41 -4.86 0.63 -70.65
C PRO A 41 -4.23 1.92 -70.10
N SER A 42 -5.07 2.79 -69.52
CA SER A 42 -4.62 3.91 -68.70
C SER A 42 -3.83 3.44 -67.47
N ALA A 43 -2.89 4.26 -66.99
CA ALA A 43 -1.98 3.88 -65.90
C ALA A 43 -2.66 3.55 -64.56
N SER A 44 -3.91 4.00 -64.37
CA SER A 44 -4.78 3.69 -63.22
C SER A 44 -4.92 2.18 -62.94
N ASN A 45 -4.96 1.33 -63.97
CA ASN A 45 -5.13 -0.12 -63.78
C ASN A 45 -3.91 -0.80 -63.14
N ARG A 46 -2.72 -0.18 -63.16
CA ARG A 46 -1.56 -0.69 -62.39
C ARG A 46 -1.63 -0.36 -60.90
N ALA A 47 -2.22 0.79 -60.54
CA ALA A 47 -2.45 1.13 -59.14
C ALA A 47 -3.54 0.23 -58.51
N ALA A 48 -4.60 -0.08 -59.27
CA ALA A 48 -5.70 -0.94 -58.80
C ALA A 48 -5.25 -2.38 -58.47
N LEU A 49 -4.29 -2.95 -59.21
CA LEU A 49 -3.77 -4.29 -58.93
C LEU A 49 -2.68 -4.33 -57.85
N ALA A 50 -1.99 -3.21 -57.60
CA ALA A 50 -1.01 -3.09 -56.52
C ALA A 50 -1.64 -3.09 -55.10
N ALA A 51 -2.97 -3.00 -55.01
CA ALA A 51 -3.74 -3.03 -53.76
C ALA A 51 -4.14 -4.45 -53.30
N ALA A 52 -3.51 -5.51 -53.82
CA ALA A 52 -3.63 -6.85 -53.24
C ALA A 52 -3.14 -6.83 -51.78
N ALA A 53 -3.97 -7.29 -50.85
CA ALA A 53 -3.62 -7.34 -49.44
C ALA A 53 -2.38 -8.22 -49.23
N LYS A 54 -1.38 -7.71 -48.49
CA LYS A 54 -0.15 -8.45 -48.17
C LYS A 54 -0.49 -9.78 -47.51
N VAL A 55 0.24 -10.83 -47.88
CA VAL A 55 0.04 -12.21 -47.42
C VAL A 55 1.38 -12.74 -46.91
N SER A 56 1.39 -13.40 -45.75
CA SER A 56 2.63 -13.96 -45.19
C SER A 56 2.97 -15.31 -45.85
N ARG A 57 4.24 -15.74 -45.77
CA ARG A 57 4.63 -17.07 -46.30
C ARG A 57 3.87 -18.20 -45.61
N SER A 58 3.73 -18.14 -44.28
CA SER A 58 2.90 -19.08 -43.53
C SER A 58 1.45 -19.10 -44.02
N GLU A 59 0.83 -17.95 -44.32
CA GLU A 59 -0.52 -17.91 -44.88
C GLU A 59 -0.56 -18.51 -46.30
N VAL A 60 0.39 -18.20 -47.19
CA VAL A 60 0.44 -18.80 -48.54
C VAL A 60 0.55 -20.33 -48.46
N ILE A 61 1.40 -20.87 -47.58
CA ILE A 61 1.58 -22.31 -47.43
C ILE A 61 0.34 -22.96 -46.80
N ALA A 62 -0.26 -22.37 -45.76
CA ALA A 62 -1.50 -22.89 -45.16
C ALA A 62 -2.66 -22.90 -46.18
N ARG A 63 -2.76 -21.87 -47.03
CA ARG A 63 -3.73 -21.82 -48.13
C ARG A 63 -3.41 -22.82 -49.23
N ALA A 64 -2.13 -23.04 -49.57
CA ALA A 64 -1.72 -24.08 -50.52
C ALA A 64 -2.08 -25.50 -50.01
N GLN A 65 -1.92 -25.74 -48.72
CA GLN A 65 -2.25 -27.01 -48.06
C GLN A 65 -3.75 -27.30 -48.02
N SER A 66 -4.63 -26.29 -47.93
CA SER A 66 -6.07 -26.52 -47.74
C SER A 66 -6.77 -27.23 -48.91
N TRP A 67 -6.18 -27.22 -50.11
CA TRP A 67 -6.69 -27.96 -51.28
C TRP A 67 -6.09 -29.37 -51.42
N VAL A 68 -5.06 -29.71 -50.63
CA VAL A 68 -4.43 -31.05 -50.67
C VAL A 68 -5.35 -32.06 -50.00
N GLY A 69 -5.52 -33.23 -50.63
CA GLY A 69 -6.33 -34.34 -50.08
C GLY A 69 -7.85 -34.20 -50.20
N ILE A 70 -8.40 -32.98 -50.38
CA ILE A 70 -9.87 -32.76 -50.43
C ILE A 70 -10.55 -33.25 -51.73
N GLY A 71 -9.78 -33.78 -52.69
CA GLY A 71 -10.31 -34.53 -53.84
C GLY A 71 -10.74 -33.72 -55.06
N LEU A 72 -10.43 -32.41 -55.14
CA LEU A 72 -10.78 -31.55 -56.28
C LEU A 72 -10.34 -32.14 -57.64
N LYS A 73 -11.15 -31.94 -58.68
CA LYS A 73 -10.86 -32.37 -60.06
C LYS A 73 -10.33 -31.19 -60.87
N TYR A 74 -9.30 -31.46 -61.67
CA TYR A 74 -8.67 -30.43 -62.51
C TYR A 74 -9.59 -30.01 -63.65
N SER A 75 -9.89 -28.72 -63.74
CA SER A 75 -10.77 -28.15 -64.76
C SER A 75 -10.62 -26.63 -64.83
N TRP A 76 -10.47 -26.14 -66.05
CA TRP A 76 -10.37 -24.72 -66.43
C TRP A 76 -11.68 -23.95 -66.26
N ASN A 77 -12.83 -24.66 -66.20
CA ASN A 77 -14.16 -24.06 -66.33
C ASN A 77 -14.97 -24.12 -65.02
N THR A 78 -14.48 -24.80 -63.99
CA THR A 78 -15.12 -24.93 -62.67
C THR A 78 -14.34 -24.17 -61.61
N THR A 79 -15.01 -23.79 -60.53
CA THR A 79 -14.38 -23.11 -59.40
C THR A 79 -14.65 -23.83 -58.08
N TYR A 80 -13.71 -23.69 -57.14
CA TYR A 80 -13.86 -24.05 -55.74
C TYR A 80 -13.57 -22.80 -54.90
N GLU A 81 -14.46 -22.48 -53.95
CA GLU A 81 -14.49 -21.19 -53.25
C GLU A 81 -14.48 -19.95 -54.18
N GLY A 82 -14.83 -20.12 -55.46
CA GLY A 82 -14.79 -19.09 -56.50
C GLY A 82 -13.43 -18.88 -57.18
N TYR A 83 -12.40 -19.69 -56.89
CA TYR A 83 -11.15 -19.75 -57.66
C TYR A 83 -11.19 -20.92 -58.65
N ARG A 84 -10.60 -20.79 -59.85
CA ARG A 84 -10.58 -21.90 -60.83
C ARG A 84 -9.85 -23.13 -60.30
N THR A 85 -10.37 -24.31 -60.62
CA THR A 85 -9.79 -25.62 -60.27
C THR A 85 -8.68 -26.04 -61.23
N ASP A 86 -7.75 -25.13 -61.55
CA ASP A 86 -6.57 -25.37 -62.39
C ASP A 86 -5.28 -24.92 -61.67
N CYS A 87 -4.10 -25.14 -62.27
CA CYS A 87 -2.81 -24.81 -61.66
C CYS A 87 -2.67 -23.33 -61.29
N SER A 88 -3.15 -22.44 -62.16
CA SER A 88 -3.08 -20.98 -62.01
C SER A 88 -4.17 -20.42 -61.12
N GLY A 89 -5.36 -21.03 -61.11
CA GLY A 89 -6.42 -20.76 -60.14
C GLY A 89 -6.02 -21.17 -58.72
N PHE A 90 -5.36 -22.33 -58.57
CA PHE A 90 -4.77 -22.77 -57.30
C PHE A 90 -3.69 -21.82 -56.78
N ALA A 91 -2.71 -21.45 -57.62
CA ALA A 91 -1.69 -20.48 -57.22
C ALA A 91 -2.30 -19.10 -56.87
N SER A 92 -3.33 -18.67 -57.61
CA SER A 92 -4.09 -17.45 -57.30
C SER A 92 -4.84 -17.54 -55.97
N MET A 93 -5.37 -18.72 -55.63
CA MET A 93 -6.03 -18.98 -54.35
C MET A 93 -5.02 -18.92 -53.20
N ALA A 94 -3.89 -19.62 -53.30
CA ALA A 94 -2.85 -19.61 -52.28
C ALA A 94 -2.30 -18.20 -52.03
N TRP A 95 -2.05 -17.46 -53.10
CA TRP A 95 -1.64 -16.05 -53.08
C TRP A 95 -2.78 -15.04 -52.80
N LYS A 96 -4.00 -15.48 -52.48
CA LYS A 96 -5.11 -14.62 -52.01
C LYS A 96 -5.50 -13.52 -53.03
N LEU A 97 -5.32 -13.80 -54.33
CA LEU A 97 -5.59 -12.87 -55.43
C LEU A 97 -7.10 -12.68 -55.68
N GLY A 98 -7.45 -11.74 -56.56
CA GLY A 98 -8.83 -11.55 -57.02
C GLY A 98 -9.39 -12.80 -57.72
N LYS A 99 -10.64 -13.14 -57.41
CA LYS A 99 -11.37 -14.27 -58.01
C LYS A 99 -11.78 -13.94 -59.46
N PRO A 100 -11.76 -14.91 -60.40
CA PRO A 100 -11.52 -16.34 -60.20
C PRO A 100 -10.03 -16.77 -60.26
N GLY A 101 -9.09 -15.82 -60.24
CA GLY A 101 -7.66 -16.03 -60.37
C GLY A 101 -7.10 -15.64 -61.75
N LEU A 102 -5.79 -15.42 -61.83
CA LEU A 102 -5.07 -15.17 -63.09
C LEU A 102 -4.68 -16.49 -63.76
N ASP A 103 -4.30 -16.43 -65.04
CA ASP A 103 -3.65 -17.53 -65.76
C ASP A 103 -2.11 -17.42 -65.72
N THR A 104 -1.41 -18.47 -66.17
CA THR A 104 0.06 -18.57 -66.20
C THR A 104 0.76 -17.49 -67.04
N THR A 105 0.10 -16.95 -68.06
CA THR A 105 0.65 -15.88 -68.90
C THR A 105 0.43 -14.50 -68.26
N SER A 106 -0.67 -14.32 -67.52
CA SER A 106 -1.06 -13.02 -66.95
C SER A 106 -0.32 -12.61 -65.69
N PHE A 107 0.22 -13.52 -64.86
CA PHE A 107 0.88 -13.16 -63.58
C PHE A 107 1.98 -12.07 -63.71
N GLY A 108 2.79 -12.14 -64.78
CA GLY A 108 3.84 -11.17 -65.05
C GLY A 108 3.31 -9.82 -65.56
N PRO A 109 2.56 -9.77 -66.68
CA PRO A 109 1.93 -8.55 -67.22
C PRO A 109 1.01 -7.82 -66.22
N ALA A 110 0.36 -8.56 -65.32
CA ALA A 110 -0.45 -8.01 -64.23
C ALA A 110 0.37 -7.34 -63.11
N GLY A 111 1.70 -7.47 -63.11
CA GLY A 111 2.59 -6.96 -62.06
C GLY A 111 2.57 -7.77 -60.76
N VAL A 112 1.89 -8.93 -60.74
CA VAL A 112 1.77 -9.78 -59.54
C VAL A 112 3.09 -10.48 -59.23
N THR A 113 3.86 -10.92 -60.23
CA THR A 113 5.09 -11.68 -60.03
C THR A 113 6.34 -11.02 -60.61
N VAL A 114 7.43 -11.00 -59.84
CA VAL A 114 8.80 -10.75 -60.30
C VAL A 114 9.57 -12.06 -60.45
N ASN A 115 10.51 -12.14 -61.39
CA ASN A 115 11.46 -13.27 -61.46
C ASN A 115 12.45 -13.19 -60.28
N ILE A 116 12.89 -14.33 -59.75
CA ILE A 116 13.94 -14.44 -58.73
C ILE A 116 15.01 -15.48 -59.13
N GLY A 117 16.17 -15.46 -58.49
CA GLY A 117 17.20 -16.48 -58.65
C GLY A 117 16.86 -17.79 -57.91
N LYS A 118 17.47 -18.90 -58.34
CA LYS A 118 17.29 -20.23 -57.71
C LYS A 118 17.52 -20.18 -56.19
N GLY A 119 18.64 -19.59 -55.76
CA GLY A 119 19.02 -19.50 -54.34
C GLY A 119 18.14 -18.58 -53.50
N GLU A 120 17.23 -17.81 -54.11
CA GLU A 120 16.30 -16.93 -53.40
C GLU A 120 14.98 -17.61 -53.05
N LEU A 121 14.69 -18.81 -53.57
CA LEU A 121 13.43 -19.52 -53.35
C LEU A 121 13.16 -19.77 -51.86
N LYS A 122 12.03 -19.23 -51.39
CA LYS A 122 11.47 -19.34 -50.05
C LYS A 122 10.04 -19.91 -50.11
N PRO A 123 9.49 -20.45 -49.01
CA PRO A 123 8.11 -20.94 -48.98
C PRO A 123 7.11 -19.92 -49.53
N GLY A 124 6.19 -20.35 -50.40
CA GLY A 124 5.18 -19.49 -51.01
C GLY A 124 5.64 -18.68 -52.23
N ASP A 125 6.90 -18.78 -52.63
CA ASP A 125 7.32 -18.44 -54.00
C ASP A 125 6.85 -19.54 -54.99
N ALA A 126 7.12 -19.40 -56.30
CA ALA A 126 6.68 -20.36 -57.31
C ALA A 126 7.71 -20.64 -58.41
N LEU A 127 7.55 -21.77 -59.09
CA LEU A 127 8.16 -22.09 -60.37
C LEU A 127 7.07 -21.96 -61.45
N LEU A 128 7.28 -21.09 -62.44
CA LEU A 128 6.27 -20.73 -63.44
C LEU A 128 6.77 -20.97 -64.87
N ASN A 129 6.07 -21.84 -65.60
CA ASN A 129 6.15 -21.94 -67.07
C ASN A 129 5.09 -21.03 -67.70
N LYS A 130 5.55 -20.00 -68.42
CA LYS A 130 4.74 -18.92 -69.00
C LYS A 130 4.19 -19.22 -70.40
N ALA A 131 4.25 -20.48 -70.85
CA ALA A 131 3.64 -20.89 -72.12
C ALA A 131 2.11 -20.75 -72.09
N ALA A 132 1.50 -20.53 -73.26
CA ALA A 132 0.07 -20.30 -73.39
C ALA A 132 -0.75 -21.61 -73.42
N GLY A 133 -1.99 -21.54 -72.91
CA GLY A 133 -2.92 -22.66 -72.88
C GLY A 133 -2.39 -23.85 -72.09
N ALA A 134 -2.72 -25.07 -72.52
CA ALA A 134 -2.36 -26.32 -71.84
C ALA A 134 -0.86 -26.63 -71.75
N ASN A 135 0.00 -25.80 -72.35
CA ASN A 135 1.46 -25.92 -72.24
C ASN A 135 2.06 -25.13 -71.06
N GLY A 136 1.29 -24.22 -70.46
CA GLY A 136 1.69 -23.46 -69.28
C GLY A 136 1.41 -24.21 -67.98
N HIS A 137 2.22 -23.98 -66.95
CA HIS A 137 2.02 -24.58 -65.62
C HIS A 137 2.66 -23.73 -64.52
N ILE A 138 2.18 -23.87 -63.28
CA ILE A 138 2.75 -23.22 -62.10
C ILE A 138 2.73 -24.15 -60.89
N VAL A 139 3.81 -24.13 -60.12
CA VAL A 139 4.03 -24.91 -58.90
C VAL A 139 4.43 -23.95 -57.79
N LEU A 140 3.79 -24.04 -56.61
CA LEU A 140 4.23 -23.31 -55.42
C LEU A 140 5.37 -24.07 -54.74
N PHE A 141 6.40 -23.36 -54.31
CA PHE A 141 7.55 -23.91 -53.59
C PHE A 141 7.26 -23.96 -52.08
N ASP A 142 7.43 -25.14 -51.46
CA ASP A 142 7.46 -25.29 -49.99
C ASP A 142 8.90 -25.08 -49.51
N LYS A 143 9.79 -26.02 -49.85
CA LYS A 143 11.19 -26.07 -49.39
C LYS A 143 12.05 -26.96 -50.28
N TRP A 144 13.36 -26.75 -50.25
CA TRP A 144 14.31 -27.72 -50.79
C TRP A 144 14.24 -29.06 -50.05
N VAL A 145 14.48 -30.17 -50.74
CA VAL A 145 14.59 -31.50 -50.11
C VAL A 145 15.85 -31.60 -49.28
N ASP A 146 16.96 -31.05 -49.79
CA ASP A 146 18.28 -31.06 -49.18
C ASP A 146 19.15 -29.90 -49.70
N GLY A 147 20.36 -29.77 -49.16
CA GLY A 147 21.30 -28.69 -49.49
C GLY A 147 21.85 -28.66 -50.92
N SER A 148 21.70 -29.71 -51.73
CA SER A 148 22.06 -29.71 -53.15
C SER A 148 21.14 -28.82 -54.00
N GLN A 149 19.94 -28.54 -53.49
CA GLN A 149 18.85 -27.89 -54.22
C GLN A 149 18.53 -28.60 -55.56
N GLY A 150 18.76 -29.91 -55.67
CA GLY A 150 18.44 -30.70 -56.87
C GLY A 150 16.94 -30.96 -57.05
N SER A 151 16.19 -30.98 -55.95
CA SER A 151 14.73 -31.14 -55.93
C SER A 151 14.10 -30.42 -54.74
N TYR A 152 12.82 -30.09 -54.85
CA TYR A 152 12.05 -29.35 -53.85
C TYR A 152 10.71 -30.04 -53.57
N TRP A 153 10.17 -29.83 -52.38
CA TRP A 153 8.76 -30.07 -52.09
C TRP A 153 7.94 -28.91 -52.64
N GLY A 154 6.89 -29.22 -53.40
CA GLY A 154 6.03 -28.22 -54.01
C GLY A 154 4.57 -28.64 -54.09
N TYR A 155 3.70 -27.64 -54.11
CA TYR A 155 2.25 -27.79 -54.26
C TYR A 155 1.85 -27.49 -55.70
N GLU A 156 1.12 -28.40 -56.34
CA GLU A 156 0.62 -28.21 -57.69
C GLU A 156 -0.73 -28.89 -57.93
N PHE A 157 -1.60 -28.20 -58.67
CA PHE A 157 -2.81 -28.80 -59.23
C PHE A 157 -2.50 -29.19 -60.68
N SER A 158 -2.57 -30.48 -61.00
CA SER A 158 -2.35 -31.01 -62.35
C SER A 158 -3.53 -31.88 -62.79
N GLY A 159 -3.55 -32.37 -64.03
CA GLY A 159 -4.65 -33.19 -64.56
C GLY A 159 -5.00 -34.44 -63.74
N SER A 160 -4.08 -34.94 -62.91
CA SER A 160 -4.32 -36.08 -62.00
C SER A 160 -4.82 -35.70 -60.60
N GLY A 161 -4.94 -34.41 -60.28
CA GLY A 161 -5.41 -33.90 -58.99
C GLY A 161 -4.49 -32.85 -58.36
N MET A 162 -4.79 -32.50 -57.11
CA MET A 162 -3.99 -31.62 -56.28
C MET A 162 -2.93 -32.40 -55.50
N HIS A 163 -1.66 -32.02 -55.62
CA HIS A 163 -0.51 -32.73 -55.07
C HIS A 163 0.34 -31.83 -54.16
N HIS A 164 0.90 -32.42 -53.10
CA HIS A 164 2.11 -31.92 -52.44
C HIS A 164 3.18 -33.02 -52.57
N ARG A 165 4.24 -32.77 -53.35
CA ARG A 165 5.20 -33.80 -53.72
C ARG A 165 6.61 -33.27 -53.96
N GLN A 166 7.59 -34.17 -53.99
CA GLN A 166 8.95 -33.90 -54.45
C GLN A 166 9.00 -33.72 -55.97
N ILE A 167 9.64 -32.65 -56.42
CA ILE A 167 9.72 -32.20 -57.82
C ILE A 167 11.19 -31.87 -58.15
N PRO A 168 11.77 -32.37 -59.25
CA PRO A 168 13.14 -32.03 -59.65
C PRO A 168 13.23 -30.56 -60.10
N TYR A 169 14.35 -29.88 -59.85
CA TYR A 169 14.50 -28.48 -60.24
C TYR A 169 14.85 -28.32 -61.74
N PRO A 170 14.21 -27.38 -62.47
CA PRO A 170 13.13 -26.49 -62.03
C PRO A 170 11.75 -27.16 -62.07
N TYR A 171 11.56 -28.15 -62.93
CA TYR A 171 10.41 -29.06 -63.00
C TYR A 171 10.82 -30.35 -63.75
N PHE A 172 9.91 -31.32 -63.88
CA PHE A 172 10.15 -32.55 -64.66
C PHE A 172 10.51 -32.26 -66.13
N SER A 173 11.44 -33.04 -66.69
CA SER A 173 11.91 -32.90 -68.07
C SER A 173 10.79 -33.11 -69.09
N GLY A 174 10.86 -32.39 -70.22
CA GLY A 174 9.86 -32.44 -71.30
C GLY A 174 8.66 -31.47 -71.14
N HIS A 175 8.49 -30.84 -69.97
CA HIS A 175 7.32 -29.99 -69.67
C HIS A 175 7.56 -28.47 -69.88
N GLY A 176 8.54 -28.09 -70.70
CA GLY A 176 8.87 -26.69 -70.99
C GLY A 176 9.75 -26.00 -69.95
N THR A 177 9.92 -24.68 -70.10
CA THR A 177 10.85 -23.87 -69.29
C THR A 177 10.14 -23.20 -68.12
N PHE A 178 10.52 -23.58 -66.90
CA PHE A 178 10.04 -22.95 -65.66
C PHE A 178 11.07 -21.95 -65.14
N VAL A 179 10.61 -20.77 -64.73
CA VAL A 179 11.44 -19.75 -64.06
C VAL A 179 10.96 -19.54 -62.62
N PRO A 180 11.87 -19.39 -61.63
CA PRO A 180 11.48 -18.98 -60.29
C PRO A 180 10.88 -17.58 -60.28
N VAL A 181 9.76 -17.42 -59.57
CA VAL A 181 9.07 -16.14 -59.40
C VAL A 181 8.59 -15.95 -57.96
N ARG A 182 8.59 -14.70 -57.50
CA ARG A 182 7.98 -14.27 -56.24
C ARG A 182 6.79 -13.38 -56.53
N ASN A 183 5.68 -13.60 -55.84
CA ASN A 183 4.56 -12.67 -55.85
C ASN A 183 4.90 -11.45 -54.97
N VAL A 184 4.73 -10.23 -55.51
CA VAL A 184 5.15 -8.97 -54.86
C VAL A 184 4.38 -8.63 -53.57
N ALA A 185 3.22 -9.25 -53.35
CA ALA A 185 2.43 -9.11 -52.12
C ALA A 185 2.85 -10.09 -51.01
N VAL A 186 3.73 -11.07 -51.29
CA VAL A 186 4.20 -12.05 -50.31
C VAL A 186 5.30 -11.45 -49.44
N ILE A 187 5.07 -11.40 -48.14
CA ILE A 187 6.03 -10.96 -47.13
C ILE A 187 6.58 -12.14 -46.32
N ASP A 188 7.82 -12.02 -45.88
CA ASP A 188 8.39 -12.94 -44.88
C ASP A 188 7.58 -12.85 -43.57
N ASP A 189 7.51 -13.96 -42.82
CA ASP A 189 6.80 -13.99 -41.54
C ASP A 189 7.51 -13.12 -40.48
N GLY A 190 6.72 -12.43 -39.65
CA GLY A 190 7.24 -11.68 -38.52
C GLY A 190 7.73 -12.60 -37.37
N PRO A 191 8.41 -12.05 -36.35
CA PRO A 191 8.69 -12.79 -35.14
C PRO A 191 7.38 -13.30 -34.53
N THR A 192 7.35 -14.58 -34.16
CA THR A 192 6.22 -15.19 -33.44
C THR A 192 6.52 -15.17 -31.95
N LEU A 193 5.47 -14.98 -31.14
CA LEU A 193 5.58 -15.14 -29.69
C LEU A 193 5.79 -16.63 -29.35
N PRO A 194 6.59 -16.95 -28.31
CA PRO A 194 6.71 -18.32 -27.82
C PRO A 194 5.35 -18.80 -27.29
N PRO A 195 5.01 -20.10 -27.38
CA PRO A 195 3.79 -20.62 -26.78
C PRO A 195 3.77 -20.39 -25.26
N LEU A 196 2.68 -19.79 -24.77
CA LEU A 196 2.35 -19.72 -23.34
C LEU A 196 1.02 -20.42 -23.09
N ASP A 197 0.88 -20.99 -21.90
CA ASP A 197 -0.43 -21.38 -21.37
C ASP A 197 -1.19 -20.11 -20.98
N LEU A 198 -2.34 -19.90 -21.60
CA LEU A 198 -3.23 -18.76 -21.34
C LEU A 198 -4.43 -19.16 -20.48
N SER A 199 -4.53 -20.41 -20.01
CA SER A 199 -5.65 -20.88 -19.18
C SER A 199 -5.67 -20.29 -17.77
N ASP A 200 -4.50 -19.84 -17.27
CA ASP A 200 -4.35 -19.24 -15.94
C ASP A 200 -3.54 -17.93 -16.03
N SER A 201 -4.23 -16.80 -15.92
CA SER A 201 -3.61 -15.47 -15.97
C SER A 201 -2.61 -15.21 -14.84
N SER A 202 -2.71 -15.92 -13.70
CA SER A 202 -1.81 -15.74 -12.57
C SER A 202 -0.40 -16.28 -12.81
N LYS A 203 -0.24 -17.18 -13.79
CA LYS A 203 1.06 -17.77 -14.17
C LYS A 203 1.77 -17.01 -15.29
N LEU A 204 1.19 -15.95 -15.84
CA LEU A 204 1.78 -15.18 -16.94
C LEU A 204 3.08 -14.47 -16.50
N PRO A 205 4.19 -14.59 -17.25
CA PRO A 205 5.44 -13.90 -16.93
C PRO A 205 5.27 -12.37 -16.87
N GLY A 206 5.99 -11.73 -15.95
CA GLY A 206 5.98 -10.27 -15.81
C GLY A 206 6.31 -9.55 -17.12
N GLY A 207 5.51 -8.56 -17.49
CA GLY A 207 5.65 -7.82 -18.75
C GLY A 207 4.97 -8.50 -19.96
N THR A 208 4.30 -9.64 -19.78
CA THR A 208 3.48 -10.27 -20.85
C THR A 208 2.30 -9.36 -21.20
N LEU A 209 2.17 -9.00 -22.48
CA LEU A 209 1.08 -8.17 -22.99
C LEU A 209 -0.03 -9.05 -23.58
N VAL A 210 -1.28 -8.84 -23.16
CA VAL A 210 -2.47 -9.54 -23.68
C VAL A 210 -3.46 -8.56 -24.30
N ARG A 211 -4.25 -9.03 -25.28
CA ARG A 211 -5.26 -8.23 -25.99
C ARG A 211 -6.56 -9.01 -26.19
N GLU A 212 -7.69 -8.41 -25.82
CA GLU A 212 -9.02 -8.94 -26.10
C GLU A 212 -9.53 -8.57 -27.51
N PRO A 213 -10.55 -9.26 -28.07
CA PRO A 213 -11.08 -8.95 -29.39
C PRO A 213 -11.60 -7.51 -29.48
N GLY A 214 -12.24 -7.01 -28.42
CA GLY A 214 -12.75 -5.63 -28.30
C GLY A 214 -11.67 -4.55 -28.22
N GLY A 215 -10.38 -4.91 -28.14
CA GLY A 215 -9.26 -3.96 -28.17
C GLY A 215 -8.68 -3.56 -26.81
N SER A 216 -9.30 -3.97 -25.71
CA SER A 216 -8.72 -3.88 -24.36
C SER A 216 -7.37 -4.58 -24.31
N MET A 217 -6.37 -3.96 -23.68
CA MET A 217 -5.02 -4.50 -23.53
C MET A 217 -4.55 -4.37 -22.08
N ALA A 218 -3.84 -5.38 -21.59
CA ALA A 218 -3.30 -5.43 -20.23
C ALA A 218 -1.91 -6.04 -20.19
N VAL A 219 -1.11 -5.64 -19.21
CA VAL A 219 0.20 -6.22 -18.92
C VAL A 219 0.15 -7.09 -17.66
N ALA A 220 0.77 -8.26 -17.70
CA ALA A 220 0.89 -9.15 -16.54
C ALA A 220 1.96 -8.65 -15.56
N ALA A 221 1.63 -8.53 -14.28
CA ALA A 221 2.55 -8.21 -13.19
C ALA A 221 2.10 -8.90 -11.89
N GLY A 222 2.97 -9.69 -11.27
CA GLY A 222 2.69 -10.29 -9.95
C GLY A 222 1.44 -11.17 -9.89
N GLY A 223 1.12 -11.89 -10.97
CA GLY A 223 -0.10 -12.70 -11.08
C GLY A 223 -1.40 -11.91 -11.34
N ALA A 224 -1.31 -10.60 -11.53
CA ALA A 224 -2.42 -9.75 -11.95
C ALA A 224 -2.28 -9.30 -13.41
N LEU A 225 -3.42 -8.96 -14.03
CA LEU A 225 -3.47 -8.24 -15.31
C LEU A 225 -3.82 -6.78 -15.04
N LEU A 226 -2.96 -5.88 -15.55
CA LEU A 226 -3.08 -4.44 -15.35
C LEU A 226 -3.49 -3.79 -16.68
N PRO A 227 -4.77 -3.40 -16.85
CA PRO A 227 -5.27 -2.83 -18.09
C PRO A 227 -4.74 -1.41 -18.33
N PHE A 228 -4.46 -1.09 -19.58
CA PHE A 228 -4.14 0.28 -20.00
C PHE A 228 -5.43 1.05 -20.26
N GLY A 229 -5.59 2.22 -19.64
CA GLY A 229 -6.75 3.10 -19.84
C GLY A 229 -6.71 3.85 -21.18
N SER A 230 -5.56 3.92 -21.86
CA SER A 230 -5.44 4.51 -23.19
C SER A 230 -4.26 3.98 -24.00
N MET A 231 -4.31 4.17 -25.33
CA MET A 231 -3.17 3.92 -26.22
C MET A 231 -1.98 4.86 -25.94
N ALA A 232 -2.23 6.05 -25.38
CA ALA A 232 -1.17 6.98 -24.97
C ALA A 232 -0.38 6.41 -23.78
N GLU A 233 -1.06 5.91 -22.76
CA GLU A 233 -0.45 5.24 -21.59
C GLU A 233 0.27 3.94 -21.99
N LEU A 234 -0.31 3.16 -22.91
CA LEU A 234 0.35 1.97 -23.48
C LEU A 234 1.63 2.35 -24.26
N THR A 235 1.67 3.54 -24.87
CA THR A 235 2.87 4.10 -25.52
C THR A 235 3.88 4.62 -24.49
N GLU A 236 3.42 5.32 -23.46
CA GLU A 236 4.21 5.83 -22.32
C GLU A 236 4.95 4.68 -21.61
N ALA A 237 4.26 3.56 -21.39
CA ALA A 237 4.81 2.32 -20.82
C ALA A 237 5.70 1.52 -21.79
N GLY A 238 5.90 1.97 -23.04
CA GLY A 238 6.78 1.33 -24.02
C GLY A 238 6.21 0.08 -24.69
N TYR A 239 4.89 -0.15 -24.62
CA TYR A 239 4.23 -1.34 -25.17
C TYR A 239 3.66 -1.15 -26.58
N ALA A 240 3.62 0.07 -27.14
CA ALA A 240 2.94 0.38 -28.41
C ALA A 240 3.38 -0.48 -29.62
N ASN A 241 4.65 -0.93 -29.64
CA ASN A 241 5.20 -1.80 -30.68
C ASN A 241 5.59 -3.20 -30.15
N ARG A 242 5.10 -3.59 -28.96
CA ARG A 242 5.30 -4.94 -28.41
C ARG A 242 4.27 -5.91 -28.99
N MET A 243 4.72 -7.13 -29.27
CA MET A 243 3.83 -8.25 -29.57
C MET A 243 2.97 -8.59 -28.34
N TYR A 244 1.75 -9.05 -28.58
CA TYR A 244 0.78 -9.43 -27.54
C TYR A 244 0.12 -10.78 -27.87
N TYR A 245 -0.34 -11.48 -26.83
CA TYR A 245 -1.18 -12.67 -27.00
C TYR A 245 -2.64 -12.25 -27.15
N ASN A 246 -3.33 -12.78 -28.16
CA ASN A 246 -4.77 -12.64 -28.28
C ASN A 246 -5.45 -13.58 -27.29
N VAL A 247 -6.38 -13.05 -26.50
CA VAL A 247 -7.14 -13.78 -25.46
C VAL A 247 -8.64 -13.70 -25.72
N GLY A 248 -9.44 -14.49 -24.99
CA GLY A 248 -10.90 -14.44 -25.07
C GLY A 248 -11.47 -13.12 -24.56
N SER A 249 -12.70 -12.77 -24.96
CA SER A 249 -13.42 -11.61 -24.42
C SER A 249 -13.70 -11.81 -22.92
N GLY A 250 -13.47 -10.78 -22.11
CA GLY A 250 -13.64 -10.82 -20.66
C GLY A 250 -12.50 -11.49 -19.89
N TYR A 251 -11.46 -11.98 -20.57
CA TYR A 251 -10.28 -12.59 -19.93
C TYR A 251 -9.59 -11.64 -18.94
N ILE A 252 -9.35 -10.40 -19.37
CA ILE A 252 -8.74 -9.36 -18.52
C ILE A 252 -9.67 -9.06 -17.35
N GLY A 253 -10.96 -8.84 -17.63
CA GLY A 253 -11.97 -8.53 -16.60
C GLY A 253 -12.17 -9.64 -15.56
N SER A 254 -11.86 -10.90 -15.89
CA SER A 254 -11.96 -12.05 -14.99
C SER A 254 -10.73 -12.26 -14.09
N ALA A 255 -9.61 -11.59 -14.37
CA ALA A 255 -8.35 -11.78 -13.67
C ALA A 255 -8.24 -10.92 -12.39
N SER A 256 -7.25 -11.26 -11.54
CA SER A 256 -6.83 -10.32 -10.50
C SER A 256 -6.30 -9.04 -11.15
N HIS A 257 -6.68 -7.89 -10.58
CA HIS A 257 -6.14 -6.57 -10.90
C HIS A 257 -5.19 -6.07 -9.79
N GLN A 258 -4.90 -6.93 -8.79
CA GLN A 258 -4.04 -6.64 -7.64
C GLN A 258 -2.83 -7.61 -7.66
N PRO A 259 -1.61 -7.11 -7.96
CA PRO A 259 -0.40 -7.93 -7.89
C PRO A 259 -0.15 -8.46 -6.49
N VAL A 260 0.44 -9.65 -6.37
CA VAL A 260 0.93 -10.15 -5.06
C VAL A 260 1.95 -9.19 -4.46
N SER A 261 1.97 -9.07 -3.14
CA SER A 261 2.98 -8.25 -2.46
C SER A 261 4.40 -8.79 -2.71
N GLY A 262 5.39 -7.90 -2.79
CA GLY A 262 6.73 -8.21 -3.26
C GLY A 262 6.90 -8.10 -4.78
N THR A 263 5.86 -7.70 -5.54
CA THR A 263 5.99 -7.43 -6.98
C THR A 263 6.65 -6.07 -7.21
N LEU A 264 7.71 -6.06 -8.02
CA LEU A 264 8.42 -4.86 -8.46
C LEU A 264 7.74 -4.23 -9.68
N ILE A 265 7.43 -2.94 -9.60
CA ILE A 265 6.75 -2.18 -10.65
C ILE A 265 7.39 -0.80 -10.85
N ARG A 266 7.23 -0.23 -12.06
CA ARG A 266 7.42 1.21 -12.32
C ARG A 266 6.45 1.71 -13.38
N SER A 267 6.14 3.00 -13.38
CA SER A 267 5.46 3.65 -14.52
C SER A 267 6.44 3.88 -15.67
N GLY A 268 5.92 4.01 -16.90
CA GLY A 268 6.69 4.11 -18.14
C GLY A 268 7.91 5.05 -18.14
N PRO A 269 7.75 6.34 -17.75
CA PRO A 269 8.79 7.35 -17.86
C PRO A 269 9.56 7.57 -16.54
N SER A 270 9.17 6.90 -15.46
CA SER A 270 9.75 7.12 -14.13
C SER A 270 10.99 6.25 -13.90
N PRO A 271 12.09 6.80 -13.36
CA PRO A 271 13.19 6.00 -12.85
C PRO A 271 12.82 5.29 -11.53
N SER A 272 11.80 5.76 -10.82
CA SER A 272 11.39 5.22 -9.51
C SER A 272 10.81 3.81 -9.64
N VAL A 273 11.45 2.86 -8.97
CA VAL A 273 10.93 1.50 -8.77
C VAL A 273 10.14 1.47 -7.46
N TYR A 274 9.06 0.71 -7.46
CA TYR A 274 8.22 0.47 -6.29
C TYR A 274 8.08 -1.03 -6.04
N VAL A 275 7.98 -1.42 -4.77
CA VAL A 275 7.47 -2.73 -4.36
C VAL A 275 6.01 -2.59 -3.94
N THR A 276 5.18 -3.53 -4.39
CA THR A 276 3.78 -3.65 -3.92
C THR A 276 3.74 -4.29 -2.54
N ALA A 277 2.95 -3.74 -1.62
CA ALA A 277 2.93 -4.18 -0.22
C ALA A 277 1.56 -3.92 0.41
N GLY A 278 0.82 -4.98 0.75
CA GLY A 278 -0.52 -4.87 1.36
C GLY A 278 -1.55 -4.14 0.49
N GLY A 279 -1.36 -4.09 -0.84
CA GLY A 279 -2.17 -3.28 -1.76
C GLY A 279 -1.72 -1.81 -1.91
N GLY A 280 -0.69 -1.38 -1.16
CA GLY A 280 0.01 -0.11 -1.35
C GLY A 280 1.28 -0.24 -2.21
N ARG A 281 1.96 0.89 -2.42
CA ARG A 281 3.27 1.01 -3.08
C ARG A 281 4.31 1.59 -2.12
N VAL A 282 5.49 0.99 -2.07
CA VAL A 282 6.67 1.55 -1.36
C VAL A 282 7.77 1.82 -2.37
N VAL A 283 8.29 3.05 -2.39
CA VAL A 283 9.33 3.49 -3.34
C VAL A 283 10.73 3.21 -2.80
N PHE A 284 11.62 2.71 -3.66
CA PHE A 284 13.06 2.65 -3.36
C PHE A 284 13.73 3.99 -3.69
N ARG A 285 14.64 4.49 -2.85
CA ARG A 285 15.26 5.82 -3.07
C ARG A 285 16.50 5.77 -3.97
N ASP A 286 17.29 4.72 -3.85
CA ASP A 286 18.58 4.54 -4.54
C ASP A 286 18.94 3.05 -4.69
N GLU A 287 20.06 2.74 -5.34
CA GLU A 287 20.50 1.35 -5.57
C GLU A 287 20.91 0.60 -4.28
N ALA A 288 21.23 1.30 -3.18
CA ALA A 288 21.58 0.65 -1.91
C ALA A 288 20.34 0.11 -1.19
N ASP A 289 19.25 0.87 -1.21
CA ASP A 289 17.90 0.44 -0.77
C ASP A 289 17.47 -0.88 -1.45
N LEU A 290 17.80 -1.06 -2.75
CA LEU A 290 17.52 -2.31 -3.48
C LEU A 290 18.49 -3.45 -3.11
N ALA A 291 19.77 -3.13 -2.92
CA ALA A 291 20.80 -4.10 -2.59
C ALA A 291 20.58 -4.76 -1.21
N GLU A 292 20.19 -3.98 -0.19
CA GLU A 292 19.82 -4.53 1.13
C GLU A 292 18.60 -5.44 1.04
N ALA A 293 17.56 -5.01 0.32
CA ALA A 293 16.34 -5.76 0.11
C ALA A 293 16.54 -7.03 -0.77
N ARG A 294 17.70 -7.17 -1.42
CA ARG A 294 18.10 -8.27 -2.34
C ARG A 294 17.09 -8.53 -3.48
N TYR A 295 16.45 -7.47 -3.99
CA TYR A 295 15.51 -7.58 -5.11
C TYR A 295 16.21 -7.70 -6.47
N ASP A 296 15.76 -8.65 -7.28
CA ASP A 296 16.24 -8.84 -8.66
C ASP A 296 15.60 -7.81 -9.61
N MET A 297 16.39 -6.82 -10.02
CA MET A 297 15.98 -5.74 -10.93
C MET A 297 15.55 -6.20 -12.32
N SER A 298 15.89 -7.42 -12.76
CA SER A 298 15.37 -7.96 -14.02
C SER A 298 13.86 -8.24 -13.98
N ARG A 299 13.27 -8.27 -12.77
CA ARG A 299 11.85 -8.58 -12.51
C ARG A 299 10.97 -7.32 -12.41
N VAL A 300 11.51 -6.12 -12.58
CA VAL A 300 10.72 -4.87 -12.59
C VAL A 300 9.81 -4.86 -13.83
N VAL A 301 8.50 -4.88 -13.61
CA VAL A 301 7.52 -4.74 -14.69
C VAL A 301 7.20 -3.26 -14.92
N VAL A 302 7.14 -2.84 -16.18
CA VAL A 302 6.59 -1.53 -16.54
C VAL A 302 5.07 -1.66 -16.61
N VAL A 303 4.35 -0.86 -15.83
CA VAL A 303 2.89 -0.97 -15.64
C VAL A 303 2.19 0.36 -15.98
N PRO A 304 0.85 0.38 -16.14
CA PRO A 304 0.10 1.60 -16.45
C PRO A 304 0.38 2.71 -15.43
N SER A 305 0.57 3.95 -15.88
CA SER A 305 0.88 5.08 -15.00
C SER A 305 -0.31 5.44 -14.10
N SER A 306 -1.54 5.25 -14.58
CA SER A 306 -2.77 5.32 -13.80
C SER A 306 -2.85 4.24 -12.71
N PHE A 307 -2.40 3.01 -12.99
CA PHE A 307 -2.35 1.94 -11.98
C PHE A 307 -1.39 2.31 -10.86
N VAL A 308 -0.15 2.72 -11.16
CA VAL A 308 0.79 3.17 -10.10
C VAL A 308 0.17 4.29 -9.27
N ALA A 309 -0.41 5.30 -9.93
CA ALA A 309 -1.06 6.43 -9.28
C ALA A 309 -2.21 6.02 -8.34
N SER A 310 -2.94 4.95 -8.67
CA SER A 310 -4.07 4.44 -7.87
C SER A 310 -3.67 3.72 -6.56
N LEU A 311 -2.43 3.24 -6.46
CA LEU A 311 -1.95 2.54 -5.25
C LEU A 311 -1.66 3.54 -4.12
N PRO A 312 -2.20 3.33 -2.90
CA PRO A 312 -1.82 4.09 -1.70
C PRO A 312 -0.31 4.04 -1.44
N GLU A 313 0.27 5.12 -0.89
CA GLU A 313 1.67 5.13 -0.51
C GLU A 313 1.91 4.44 0.84
N GLY A 314 2.99 3.67 0.93
CA GLY A 314 3.30 2.84 2.09
C GLY A 314 2.67 1.46 2.00
N VAL A 315 2.29 0.92 3.16
CA VAL A 315 1.80 -0.45 3.34
C VAL A 315 0.52 -0.41 4.18
N ALA A 316 -0.47 -1.23 3.86
CA ALA A 316 -1.70 -1.31 4.62
C ALA A 316 -1.47 -1.79 6.07
N GLU A 317 -2.36 -1.40 6.97
CA GLU A 317 -2.33 -1.79 8.39
C GLU A 317 -2.49 -3.31 8.58
N GLY A 318 -1.81 -3.86 9.59
CA GLY A 318 -1.77 -5.31 9.87
C GLY A 318 -0.86 -6.11 8.94
N SER A 319 -0.08 -5.46 8.07
CA SER A 319 0.86 -6.13 7.15
C SER A 319 2.18 -6.45 7.83
N LEU A 320 2.79 -7.57 7.43
CA LEU A 320 4.13 -7.97 7.87
C LEU A 320 5.21 -7.40 6.95
N ILE A 321 6.20 -6.71 7.51
CA ILE A 321 7.29 -6.06 6.77
C ILE A 321 8.66 -6.29 7.41
N ARG A 322 9.74 -6.22 6.60
CA ARG A 322 11.15 -6.25 7.04
C ARG A 322 12.08 -5.59 6.01
N SER A 323 13.31 -5.24 6.39
CA SER A 323 14.26 -4.59 5.46
C SER A 323 14.98 -5.55 4.51
N GLY A 324 15.10 -6.82 4.89
CA GLY A 324 15.80 -7.84 4.10
C GLY A 324 15.45 -9.27 4.55
N PRO A 325 15.94 -10.31 3.85
CA PRO A 325 15.50 -11.70 4.07
C PRO A 325 15.82 -12.31 5.44
N GLU A 326 16.72 -11.68 6.20
CA GLU A 326 17.25 -12.15 7.49
C GLU A 326 17.04 -11.11 8.63
N SER A 327 16.36 -9.97 8.36
CA SER A 327 16.11 -8.93 9.37
C SER A 327 14.75 -9.08 10.06
N THR A 328 14.62 -8.44 11.24
CA THR A 328 13.44 -8.45 12.11
C THR A 328 12.14 -8.23 11.34
N VAL A 329 11.13 -9.05 11.63
CA VAL A 329 9.78 -8.86 11.11
C VAL A 329 9.01 -7.88 12.00
N TYR A 330 8.29 -6.97 11.39
CA TYR A 330 7.41 -6.01 12.05
C TYR A 330 5.98 -6.15 11.51
N VAL A 331 4.98 -5.89 12.35
CA VAL A 331 3.61 -5.62 11.90
C VAL A 331 3.37 -4.10 11.82
N THR A 332 2.68 -3.63 10.79
CA THR A 332 2.23 -2.23 10.66
C THR A 332 0.98 -1.97 11.51
N ILE A 333 1.03 -0.96 12.40
CA ILE A 333 -0.11 -0.59 13.26
C ILE A 333 -0.18 0.94 13.42
N ASN A 334 -1.19 1.57 12.81
CA ASN A 334 -1.43 3.03 12.77
C ASN A 334 -0.15 3.83 12.44
N GLY A 335 0.53 3.45 11.36
CA GLY A 335 1.81 4.05 10.92
C GLY A 335 3.04 3.69 11.76
N ALA A 336 2.91 2.84 12.79
CA ALA A 336 4.03 2.29 13.54
C ALA A 336 4.50 0.93 12.99
N ARG A 337 5.77 0.59 13.20
CA ARG A 337 6.35 -0.74 13.01
C ARG A 337 6.53 -1.40 14.37
N ILE A 338 5.79 -2.48 14.64
CA ILE A 338 5.86 -3.19 15.92
C ILE A 338 6.65 -4.49 15.72
N PRO A 339 7.85 -4.65 16.32
CA PRO A 339 8.72 -5.79 16.07
C PRO A 339 8.22 -7.06 16.75
N PHE A 340 8.41 -8.20 16.08
CA PHE A 340 8.41 -9.52 16.71
C PHE A 340 9.84 -9.88 17.15
N LEU A 341 9.97 -10.57 18.28
CA LEU A 341 11.24 -11.12 18.78
C LEU A 341 11.76 -12.24 17.87
N ASP A 342 10.87 -13.16 17.47
CA ASP A 342 11.16 -14.32 16.63
C ASP A 342 9.89 -14.81 15.88
N GLU A 343 10.05 -15.89 15.11
CA GLU A 343 8.97 -16.52 14.33
C GLU A 343 7.94 -17.25 15.21
N ALA A 344 8.31 -17.69 16.42
CA ALA A 344 7.38 -18.36 17.33
C ALA A 344 6.42 -17.36 17.98
N GLU A 345 6.90 -16.16 18.33
CA GLU A 345 6.04 -15.06 18.77
C GLU A 345 5.10 -14.59 17.66
N LEU A 346 5.59 -14.49 16.41
CA LEU A 346 4.79 -14.15 15.24
C LEU A 346 3.66 -15.18 15.04
N ALA A 347 3.97 -16.47 15.13
CA ALA A 347 2.99 -17.55 15.06
C ALA A 347 2.00 -17.54 16.24
N GLN A 348 2.46 -17.24 17.47
CA GLN A 348 1.61 -17.10 18.66
C GLN A 348 0.60 -15.94 18.52
N ALA A 349 1.01 -14.85 17.87
CA ALA A 349 0.14 -13.74 17.53
C ALA A 349 -0.81 -14.05 16.35
N GLY A 350 -0.75 -15.25 15.75
CA GLY A 350 -1.63 -15.69 14.66
C GLY A 350 -1.26 -15.16 13.28
N TYR A 351 -0.03 -14.66 13.12
CA TYR A 351 0.49 -14.18 11.84
C TYR A 351 1.14 -15.31 11.02
N ASP A 352 1.23 -15.10 9.71
CA ASP A 352 1.78 -16.03 8.72
C ASP A 352 3.02 -15.41 8.09
N ILE A 353 4.21 -15.91 8.44
CA ILE A 353 5.49 -15.36 7.99
C ILE A 353 5.63 -15.36 6.46
N GLY A 354 4.92 -16.26 5.75
CA GLY A 354 4.86 -16.29 4.29
C GLY A 354 4.24 -15.05 3.64
N ARG A 355 3.56 -14.20 4.43
CA ARG A 355 3.01 -12.90 4.00
C ARG A 355 3.98 -11.73 4.18
N THR A 356 5.18 -11.97 4.71
CA THR A 356 6.14 -10.90 5.03
C THR A 356 6.73 -10.29 3.77
N VAL A 357 6.52 -8.98 3.59
CA VAL A 357 7.04 -8.22 2.46
C VAL A 357 8.40 -7.63 2.81
N VAL A 358 9.37 -7.76 1.90
CA VAL A 358 10.64 -7.00 2.02
C VAL A 358 10.40 -5.60 1.47
N VAL A 359 10.69 -4.58 2.28
CA VAL A 359 10.54 -3.15 1.97
C VAL A 359 11.88 -2.42 2.16
N PRO A 360 12.12 -1.27 1.51
CA PRO A 360 13.39 -0.54 1.66
C PRO A 360 13.64 -0.10 3.11
N LEU A 361 14.89 -0.14 3.57
CA LEU A 361 15.25 0.34 4.91
C LEU A 361 14.95 1.85 5.05
N SER A 362 15.09 2.62 3.97
CA SER A 362 14.74 4.04 3.97
C SER A 362 13.25 4.33 4.20
N TYR A 363 12.36 3.37 3.91
CA TYR A 363 10.94 3.43 4.26
C TYR A 363 10.68 2.88 5.66
N LEU A 364 11.25 1.71 5.99
CA LEU A 364 11.10 1.10 7.31
C LEU A 364 11.56 2.05 8.42
N SER A 365 12.57 2.88 8.17
CA SER A 365 13.06 3.91 9.11
C SER A 365 12.13 5.11 9.30
N THR A 366 11.16 5.38 8.41
CA THR A 366 10.18 6.48 8.60
C THR A 366 8.99 6.10 9.49
N LEU A 367 8.82 4.81 9.81
CA LEU A 367 7.70 4.33 10.63
C LEU A 367 8.01 4.46 12.13
N HIS A 368 7.00 4.88 12.90
CA HIS A 368 7.09 5.05 14.35
C HIS A 368 7.42 3.72 15.06
N THR A 369 8.15 3.74 16.16
CA THR A 369 8.57 2.53 16.90
C THR A 369 7.59 2.07 17.99
N GLY A 370 6.51 2.82 18.21
CA GLY A 370 5.45 2.48 19.16
C GLY A 370 4.09 2.90 18.60
N ALA A 371 3.04 2.17 18.98
CA ALA A 371 1.68 2.42 18.54
C ALA A 371 1.18 3.80 19.00
N THR A 372 0.50 4.52 18.10
CA THR A 372 0.01 5.88 18.35
C THR A 372 -1.12 5.91 19.37
N ASN A 373 -1.34 7.06 20.02
CA ASN A 373 -2.35 7.22 21.07
C ASN A 373 -3.76 6.91 20.56
N GLY A 374 -4.52 6.15 21.33
CA GLY A 374 -5.86 5.68 20.95
C GLY A 374 -5.86 4.41 20.09
N THR A 375 -4.71 3.77 19.83
CA THR A 375 -4.68 2.47 19.15
C THR A 375 -5.24 1.39 20.07
N LEU A 376 -6.14 0.57 19.54
CA LEU A 376 -6.62 -0.65 20.20
C LEU A 376 -5.68 -1.81 19.90
N ILE A 377 -5.19 -2.48 20.94
CA ILE A 377 -4.27 -3.62 20.83
C ILE A 377 -4.72 -4.80 21.72
N ARG A 378 -4.41 -6.02 21.30
CA ARG A 378 -4.51 -7.24 22.13
C ARG A 378 -3.38 -8.23 21.82
N VAL A 379 -3.14 -9.18 22.72
CA VAL A 379 -2.18 -10.28 22.52
C VAL A 379 -2.88 -11.49 21.92
N GLY A 380 -2.53 -11.85 20.68
CA GLY A 380 -3.02 -13.08 20.01
C GLY A 380 -4.53 -13.36 20.22
N PRO A 381 -4.89 -14.49 20.88
CA PRO A 381 -6.26 -14.88 21.17
C PRO A 381 -6.82 -14.36 22.53
N ASP A 382 -6.07 -13.54 23.28
CA ASP A 382 -6.54 -12.95 24.54
C ASP A 382 -7.74 -12.00 24.25
N PRO A 383 -8.91 -12.18 24.90
CA PRO A 383 -10.06 -11.30 24.71
C PRO A 383 -9.84 -9.89 25.29
N THR A 384 -8.82 -9.68 26.11
CA THR A 384 -8.53 -8.40 26.76
C THR A 384 -7.99 -7.39 25.74
N VAL A 385 -8.80 -6.37 25.43
CA VAL A 385 -8.39 -5.25 24.59
C VAL A 385 -7.85 -4.12 25.46
N TYR A 386 -6.76 -3.49 25.00
CA TYR A 386 -6.14 -2.33 25.63
C TYR A 386 -6.16 -1.15 24.66
N VAL A 387 -6.25 0.07 25.18
CA VAL A 387 -5.92 1.31 24.46
C VAL A 387 -4.50 1.77 24.81
N THR A 388 -3.73 2.21 23.82
CA THR A 388 -2.39 2.78 24.01
C THR A 388 -2.45 4.29 24.27
N ILE A 389 -1.69 4.74 25.29
CA ILE A 389 -1.72 6.13 25.77
C ILE A 389 -0.31 6.52 26.22
N ASP A 390 0.39 7.35 25.45
CA ASP A 390 1.71 7.91 25.78
C ASP A 390 2.76 6.83 26.17
N GLY A 391 2.72 5.67 25.49
CA GLY A 391 3.58 4.51 25.79
C GLY A 391 3.09 3.60 26.91
N ALA A 392 1.97 3.93 27.55
CA ALA A 392 1.25 3.05 28.47
C ALA A 392 0.14 2.25 27.77
N ARG A 393 -0.35 1.20 28.43
CA ARG A 393 -1.52 0.40 28.05
C ARG A 393 -2.62 0.52 29.12
N VAL A 394 -3.87 0.67 28.70
CA VAL A 394 -5.04 0.72 29.59
C VAL A 394 -6.06 -0.35 29.16
N PRO A 395 -6.38 -1.35 29.99
CA PRO A 395 -7.33 -2.41 29.65
C PRO A 395 -8.79 -1.95 29.73
N PHE A 396 -9.63 -2.41 28.80
CA PHE A 396 -11.09 -2.41 28.95
C PHE A 396 -11.54 -3.67 29.70
N LYS A 397 -12.59 -3.57 30.53
CA LYS A 397 -13.13 -4.75 31.24
C LYS A 397 -13.89 -5.72 30.32
N ASP A 398 -14.54 -5.18 29.28
CA ASP A 398 -15.35 -5.89 28.30
C ASP A 398 -15.56 -5.02 27.04
N ALA A 399 -16.19 -5.61 26.00
CA ALA A 399 -16.50 -4.93 24.75
C ALA A 399 -17.54 -3.81 24.90
N ASP A 400 -18.45 -3.90 25.90
CA ASP A 400 -19.45 -2.88 26.16
C ASP A 400 -18.81 -1.59 26.71
N GLU A 401 -17.80 -1.71 27.58
CA GLU A 401 -17.02 -0.55 28.05
C GLU A 401 -16.19 0.10 26.94
N LEU A 402 -15.64 -0.71 26.03
CA LEU A 402 -14.93 -0.23 24.84
C LEU A 402 -15.88 0.55 23.91
N ALA A 403 -17.07 0.01 23.65
CA ALA A 403 -18.11 0.68 22.86
C ALA A 403 -18.64 1.95 23.55
N ALA A 404 -18.83 1.94 24.88
CA ALA A 404 -19.25 3.10 25.66
C ALA A 404 -18.18 4.21 25.68
N ALA A 405 -16.89 3.84 25.65
CA ALA A 405 -15.79 4.77 25.41
C ALA A 405 -15.76 5.30 23.95
N GLY A 406 -16.58 4.78 23.05
CA GLY A 406 -16.68 5.22 21.65
C GLY A 406 -15.58 4.66 20.75
N TYR A 407 -15.00 3.52 21.11
CA TYR A 407 -14.04 2.78 20.30
C TYR A 407 -14.74 1.71 19.45
N ASP A 408 -14.11 1.35 18.33
CA ASP A 408 -14.59 0.28 17.42
C ASP A 408 -13.68 -0.94 17.56
N ILE A 409 -14.21 -2.02 18.15
CA ILE A 409 -13.47 -3.25 18.42
C ILE A 409 -12.92 -3.93 17.15
N THR A 410 -13.50 -3.69 15.97
CA THR A 410 -12.99 -4.22 14.70
C THR A 410 -11.64 -3.62 14.30
N ARG A 411 -11.26 -2.48 14.91
CA ARG A 411 -9.96 -1.82 14.73
C ARG A 411 -8.88 -2.31 15.72
N THR A 412 -9.15 -3.36 16.50
CA THR A 412 -8.18 -3.93 17.43
C THR A 412 -7.08 -4.71 16.68
N ALA A 413 -5.87 -4.14 16.65
CA ALA A 413 -4.70 -4.81 16.12
C ALA A 413 -4.18 -5.90 17.08
N VAL A 414 -3.51 -6.91 16.53
CA VAL A 414 -2.87 -7.95 17.32
C VAL A 414 -1.38 -7.62 17.44
N VAL A 415 -0.85 -7.64 18.66
CA VAL A 415 0.55 -7.31 18.95
C VAL A 415 1.33 -8.49 19.55
N PRO A 416 2.66 -8.53 19.36
CA PRO A 416 3.54 -9.45 20.07
C PRO A 416 3.47 -9.30 21.61
N VAL A 417 3.75 -10.38 22.34
CA VAL A 417 3.78 -10.39 23.82
C VAL A 417 4.91 -9.54 24.36
N SER A 418 6.06 -9.54 23.69
CA SER A 418 7.24 -8.73 24.00
C SER A 418 6.90 -7.24 23.96
N PHE A 419 6.33 -6.75 22.86
CA PHE A 419 5.83 -5.38 22.74
C PHE A 419 4.80 -5.04 23.82
N MET A 420 3.76 -5.87 23.99
CA MET A 420 2.76 -5.64 25.03
C MET A 420 3.39 -5.53 26.42
N SER A 421 4.37 -6.39 26.74
CA SER A 421 5.05 -6.40 28.03
C SER A 421 5.92 -5.17 28.30
N GLY A 422 6.42 -4.52 27.25
CA GLY A 422 7.22 -3.29 27.34
C GLY A 422 6.41 -2.00 27.55
N LEU A 423 5.09 -2.03 27.38
CA LEU A 423 4.22 -0.87 27.61
C LEU A 423 4.00 -0.63 29.12
N SER A 424 4.03 0.65 29.53
CA SER A 424 3.77 1.04 30.92
C SER A 424 2.35 0.67 31.38
N GLN A 425 2.18 0.34 32.65
CA GLN A 425 0.86 0.11 33.27
C GLN A 425 0.32 1.36 33.98
N ARG A 426 1.18 2.37 34.19
CA ARG A 426 0.81 3.70 34.70
C ARG A 426 0.87 4.68 33.53
N LEU A 427 -0.18 5.49 33.39
CA LEU A 427 -0.15 6.65 32.50
C LEU A 427 0.99 7.60 32.92
N PRO A 428 1.70 8.23 31.97
CA PRO A 428 2.61 9.33 32.29
C PRO A 428 1.88 10.51 32.95
N ASP A 429 2.63 11.39 33.58
CA ASP A 429 2.08 12.59 34.21
C ASP A 429 1.81 13.69 33.18
N GLY A 430 0.72 14.44 33.38
CA GLY A 430 0.26 15.45 32.43
C GLY A 430 -0.62 14.92 31.29
N THR A 431 -0.83 13.61 31.17
CA THR A 431 -1.77 13.00 30.21
C THR A 431 -3.21 13.41 30.54
N LEU A 432 -3.96 13.84 29.52
CA LEU A 432 -5.37 14.24 29.65
C LEU A 432 -6.30 13.06 29.35
N ILE A 433 -7.15 12.71 30.32
CA ILE A 433 -8.07 11.57 30.26
C ILE A 433 -9.52 11.96 30.57
N ARG A 434 -10.47 11.23 29.98
CA ARG A 434 -11.91 11.28 30.31
C ARG A 434 -12.58 9.93 30.02
N THR A 435 -13.79 9.69 30.51
CA THR A 435 -14.60 8.55 30.06
C THR A 435 -15.33 8.87 28.76
N GLY A 436 -16.07 7.90 28.20
CA GLY A 436 -16.98 8.16 27.08
C GLY A 436 -18.28 8.88 27.45
N SER A 437 -18.70 8.81 28.73
CA SER A 437 -20.00 9.33 29.22
C SER A 437 -19.92 10.73 29.83
N GLU A 438 -18.82 11.07 30.49
CA GLU A 438 -18.71 12.29 31.31
C GLU A 438 -18.04 13.45 30.54
N PRO A 439 -18.44 14.70 30.79
CA PRO A 439 -17.77 15.88 30.25
C PRO A 439 -16.43 16.18 30.97
N THR A 440 -16.26 15.70 32.21
CA THR A 440 -15.10 16.01 33.06
C THR A 440 -13.81 15.45 32.45
N VAL A 441 -12.84 16.34 32.25
CA VAL A 441 -11.46 15.99 31.91
C VAL A 441 -10.63 15.92 33.20
N TYR A 442 -9.71 14.96 33.26
CA TYR A 442 -8.74 14.81 34.33
C TYR A 442 -7.32 14.91 33.76
N VAL A 443 -6.39 15.43 34.56
CA VAL A 443 -4.94 15.28 34.35
C VAL A 443 -4.38 14.21 35.29
N THR A 444 -3.39 13.44 34.81
CA THR A 444 -2.64 12.47 35.61
C THR A 444 -1.51 13.14 36.39
N VAL A 445 -1.40 12.82 37.69
CA VAL A 445 -0.43 13.45 38.62
C VAL A 445 0.14 12.39 39.57
N ASN A 446 1.37 11.94 39.33
CA ASN A 446 1.99 10.73 39.88
C ASN A 446 1.02 9.53 39.88
N GLY A 447 0.27 9.36 38.77
CA GLY A 447 -0.77 8.33 38.63
C GLY A 447 -2.09 8.55 39.39
N ALA A 448 -2.26 9.63 40.17
CA ALA A 448 -3.57 10.09 40.62
C ALA A 448 -4.34 10.81 39.49
N ARG A 449 -5.67 10.92 39.62
CA ARG A 449 -6.55 11.68 38.72
C ARG A 449 -6.94 13.01 39.36
N VAL A 450 -6.70 14.12 38.67
CA VAL A 450 -7.08 15.47 39.13
C VAL A 450 -8.06 16.10 38.13
N PRO A 451 -9.31 16.41 38.53
CA PRO A 451 -10.34 16.94 37.62
C PRO A 451 -10.18 18.44 37.33
N PHE A 452 -10.49 18.84 36.10
CA PHE A 452 -10.84 20.22 35.73
C PHE A 452 -12.37 20.41 35.86
N ASN A 453 -12.81 21.62 36.22
CA ASN A 453 -14.26 21.92 36.23
C ASN A 453 -14.82 22.15 34.83
N ASP A 454 -14.03 22.78 33.97
CA ASP A 454 -14.43 23.24 32.64
C ASP A 454 -13.21 23.32 31.68
N ALA A 455 -13.45 23.75 30.44
CA ALA A 455 -12.43 23.87 29.41
C ALA A 455 -11.57 25.14 29.54
N ASP A 456 -12.04 26.18 30.23
CA ASP A 456 -11.31 27.43 30.41
C ASP A 456 -10.21 27.25 31.47
N GLU A 457 -10.50 26.54 32.56
CA GLU A 457 -9.49 26.15 33.56
C GLU A 457 -8.41 25.24 32.95
N LEU A 458 -8.79 24.34 32.05
CA LEU A 458 -7.87 23.48 31.28
C LEU A 458 -6.96 24.33 30.37
N ALA A 459 -7.53 25.31 29.67
CA ALA A 459 -6.76 26.24 28.82
C ALA A 459 -5.82 27.15 29.64
N VAL A 460 -6.26 27.64 30.81
CA VAL A 460 -5.45 28.45 31.75
C VAL A 460 -4.30 27.62 32.36
N ALA A 461 -4.51 26.32 32.55
CA ALA A 461 -3.43 25.38 32.89
C ALA A 461 -2.50 25.07 31.68
N GLY A 462 -2.70 25.67 30.50
CA GLY A 462 -1.86 25.48 29.32
C GLY A 462 -2.05 24.13 28.63
N TYR A 463 -3.15 23.44 28.90
CA TYR A 463 -3.52 22.18 28.26
C TYR A 463 -4.38 22.42 27.00
N ASP A 464 -4.49 21.38 26.18
CA ASP A 464 -5.22 21.39 24.92
C ASP A 464 -6.24 20.25 24.93
N ILE A 465 -7.53 20.60 24.96
CA ILE A 465 -8.64 19.64 25.04
C ILE A 465 -8.72 18.69 23.83
N THR A 466 -8.07 19.01 22.70
CA THR A 466 -7.98 18.09 21.55
C THR A 466 -7.06 16.90 21.84
N ARG A 467 -6.16 17.02 22.82
CA ARG A 467 -5.29 15.92 23.28
C ARG A 467 -5.96 14.99 24.30
N THR A 468 -7.20 15.23 24.71
CA THR A 468 -7.88 14.39 25.72
C THR A 468 -8.31 13.04 25.17
N ILE A 469 -7.67 11.98 25.68
CA ILE A 469 -7.92 10.59 25.29
C ILE A 469 -9.07 10.01 26.13
N LYS A 470 -9.86 9.14 25.51
CA LYS A 470 -10.96 8.43 26.19
C LYS A 470 -10.44 7.13 26.81
N ILE A 471 -10.82 6.87 28.05
CA ILE A 471 -10.44 5.68 28.81
C ILE A 471 -11.66 4.94 29.37
N PRO A 472 -11.53 3.63 29.66
CA PRO A 472 -12.54 2.88 30.39
C PRO A 472 -12.83 3.48 31.78
N THR A 473 -14.10 3.52 32.15
CA THR A 473 -14.59 4.03 33.44
C THR A 473 -14.09 3.17 34.62
N SER A 474 -13.95 1.86 34.40
CA SER A 474 -13.34 0.92 35.34
C SER A 474 -11.91 1.35 35.71
N TYR A 475 -11.05 1.61 34.72
CA TYR A 475 -9.68 2.07 34.94
C TYR A 475 -9.63 3.45 35.61
N LEU A 476 -10.43 4.43 35.15
CA LEU A 476 -10.49 5.76 35.79
C LEU A 476 -10.80 5.63 37.30
N ASN A 477 -11.64 4.67 37.70
CA ASN A 477 -12.00 4.42 39.10
C ASN A 477 -10.95 3.66 39.93
N THR A 478 -9.88 3.15 39.31
CA THR A 478 -8.72 2.63 40.04
C THR A 478 -7.67 3.70 40.38
N LEU A 479 -7.74 4.88 39.73
CA LEU A 479 -6.77 5.96 39.95
C LEU A 479 -7.09 6.71 41.27
N PRO A 480 -6.08 6.93 42.15
CA PRO A 480 -6.25 7.74 43.36
C PRO A 480 -6.78 9.14 43.07
N GLN A 481 -7.54 9.71 44.01
CA GLN A 481 -8.02 11.11 43.94
C GLN A 481 -7.14 12.09 44.73
N THR A 482 -6.34 11.56 45.65
CA THR A 482 -5.30 12.28 46.39
C THR A 482 -3.99 12.21 45.62
N ILE A 483 -3.35 13.36 45.39
CA ILE A 483 -2.00 13.41 44.81
C ILE A 483 -1.03 12.77 45.82
N PRO A 484 -0.20 11.79 45.43
CA PRO A 484 0.79 11.17 46.31
C PRO A 484 1.84 12.17 46.78
N ASP A 485 2.34 11.98 48.00
CA ASP A 485 3.43 12.79 48.55
C ASP A 485 4.72 12.73 47.71
N ALA A 486 5.61 13.71 47.94
CA ALA A 486 6.81 14.00 47.15
C ALA A 486 6.58 14.33 45.66
N THR A 487 5.34 14.53 45.23
CA THR A 487 5.01 14.94 43.85
C THR A 487 5.11 16.46 43.67
N LEU A 488 5.78 16.89 42.59
CA LEU A 488 5.87 18.30 42.20
C LEU A 488 4.65 18.76 41.39
N ILE A 489 4.00 19.83 41.85
CA ILE A 489 2.82 20.41 41.22
C ILE A 489 2.91 21.94 41.11
N ARG A 490 2.23 22.51 40.12
CA ARG A 490 2.09 23.96 39.90
C ARG A 490 0.76 24.27 39.21
N THR A 491 0.35 25.53 39.18
CA THR A 491 -0.79 26.00 38.35
C THR A 491 -0.32 26.35 36.92
N GLY A 492 -1.03 27.25 36.22
CA GLY A 492 -0.73 27.71 34.86
C GLY A 492 0.53 28.57 34.73
N ASP A 493 0.41 29.72 34.06
CA ASP A 493 1.56 30.56 33.74
C ASP A 493 1.92 31.50 34.91
N ASN A 494 3.23 31.72 35.12
CA ASN A 494 3.83 32.31 36.33
C ASN A 494 3.47 31.59 37.66
N ALA A 495 3.18 30.29 37.61
CA ALA A 495 2.87 29.50 38.80
C ALA A 495 4.06 29.28 39.75
N SER A 496 3.81 29.45 41.05
CA SER A 496 4.65 28.88 42.11
C SER A 496 4.67 27.35 42.02
N VAL A 497 5.81 26.75 42.35
CA VAL A 497 5.97 25.30 42.43
C VAL A 497 5.79 24.84 43.87
N TYR A 498 5.10 23.71 44.05
CA TYR A 498 4.87 23.09 45.35
C TYR A 498 5.31 21.62 45.31
N VAL A 499 5.79 21.11 46.44
CA VAL A 499 5.83 19.66 46.71
C VAL A 499 4.62 19.28 47.56
N THR A 500 4.15 18.05 47.40
CA THR A 500 3.10 17.46 48.23
C THR A 500 3.68 16.73 49.45
N ALA A 501 3.16 17.00 50.64
CA ALA A 501 3.55 16.33 51.89
C ALA A 501 2.37 16.24 52.85
N GLY A 502 2.05 15.05 53.36
CA GLY A 502 0.84 14.81 54.16
C GLY A 502 -0.44 15.20 53.43
N GLY A 503 -0.46 15.12 52.10
CA GLY A 503 -1.54 15.63 51.24
C GLY A 503 -1.60 17.17 51.09
N ALA A 504 -0.70 17.91 51.72
CA ALA A 504 -0.65 19.38 51.67
C ALA A 504 0.31 19.92 50.59
N ARG A 505 0.02 21.12 50.07
CA ARG A 505 0.86 21.84 49.10
C ARG A 505 1.90 22.72 49.80
N ILE A 506 3.18 22.39 49.66
CA ILE A 506 4.28 23.08 50.34
C ILE A 506 5.10 23.89 49.31
N PRO A 507 5.08 25.24 49.36
CA PRO A 507 5.64 26.09 48.30
C PRO A 507 7.18 26.17 48.35
N PHE A 508 7.81 26.03 47.19
CA PHE A 508 9.18 26.49 46.98
C PHE A 508 9.21 28.00 46.75
N THR A 509 10.16 28.67 47.39
CA THR A 509 10.38 30.12 47.25
C THR A 509 11.37 30.46 46.14
N THR A 510 12.28 29.53 45.80
CA THR A 510 13.30 29.69 44.76
C THR A 510 13.62 28.36 44.07
N GLU A 511 14.15 28.43 42.85
CA GLU A 511 14.66 27.24 42.12
C GLU A 511 15.90 26.63 42.79
N THR A 512 16.71 27.44 43.47
CA THR A 512 17.82 26.99 44.33
C THR A 512 17.33 26.08 45.46
N GLU A 513 16.19 26.41 46.08
CA GLU A 513 15.59 25.61 47.14
C GLU A 513 14.99 24.29 46.61
N LEU A 514 14.39 24.33 45.41
CA LEU A 514 13.87 23.15 44.71
C LEU A 514 14.99 22.16 44.36
N THR A 515 16.10 22.66 43.82
CA THR A 515 17.27 21.84 43.47
C THR A 515 18.04 21.36 44.70
N GLN A 516 18.13 22.16 45.77
CA GLN A 516 18.67 21.70 47.06
C GLN A 516 17.85 20.58 47.70
N ALA A 517 16.52 20.61 47.54
CA ALA A 517 15.62 19.54 47.95
C ALA A 517 15.68 18.27 47.05
N GLY A 518 16.54 18.26 46.02
CA GLY A 518 16.79 17.12 45.14
C GLY A 518 15.79 16.96 44.00
N TYR A 519 14.95 17.97 43.73
CA TYR A 519 14.00 17.94 42.63
C TYR A 519 14.53 18.65 41.36
N ASP A 520 13.84 18.42 40.25
CA ASP A 520 14.05 19.08 38.96
C ASP A 520 12.71 19.66 38.49
N ILE A 521 12.71 20.95 38.14
CA ILE A 521 11.53 21.72 37.75
C ILE A 521 10.87 21.21 36.46
N THR A 522 11.58 20.45 35.63
CA THR A 522 11.02 19.81 34.43
C THR A 522 9.97 18.75 34.75
N HIS A 523 10.02 18.14 35.94
CA HIS A 523 9.03 17.16 36.43
C HIS A 523 7.80 17.81 37.10
N THR A 524 7.56 19.11 36.90
CA THR A 524 6.40 19.82 37.49
C THR A 524 5.12 19.62 36.67
N VAL A 525 4.16 18.89 37.24
CA VAL A 525 2.83 18.72 36.63
C VAL A 525 2.00 19.99 36.82
N LYS A 526 1.39 20.51 35.75
CA LYS A 526 0.41 21.59 35.85
C LYS A 526 -0.94 21.01 36.28
N ILE A 527 -1.58 21.62 37.28
CA ILE A 527 -2.89 21.21 37.80
C ILE A 527 -3.89 22.37 37.82
N PRO A 528 -5.21 22.10 37.74
CA PRO A 528 -6.26 23.11 37.87
C PRO A 528 -6.13 23.96 39.14
N THR A 529 -6.32 25.27 39.00
CA THR A 529 -6.15 26.25 40.08
C THR A 529 -7.17 26.08 41.20
N THR A 530 -8.39 25.65 40.88
CA THR A 530 -9.41 25.31 41.90
C THR A 530 -8.97 24.11 42.73
N HIS A 531 -8.51 23.03 42.10
CA HIS A 531 -8.02 21.83 42.79
C HIS A 531 -6.79 22.15 43.64
N MET A 532 -5.81 22.89 43.10
CA MET A 532 -4.67 23.41 43.85
C MET A 532 -5.13 24.16 45.12
N ASN A 533 -6.25 24.90 45.06
CA ASN A 533 -6.80 25.62 46.21
C ASN A 533 -7.59 24.75 47.20
N THR A 534 -7.96 23.52 46.85
CA THR A 534 -8.51 22.53 47.81
C THR A 534 -7.43 21.82 48.64
N LEU A 535 -6.17 21.84 48.18
CA LEU A 535 -5.07 21.21 48.92
C LEU A 535 -4.73 22.01 50.20
N PRO A 536 -4.64 21.33 51.37
CA PRO A 536 -4.19 21.95 52.62
C PRO A 536 -2.84 22.67 52.47
N THR A 537 -2.61 23.69 53.29
CA THR A 537 -1.31 24.40 53.37
C THR A 537 -0.41 23.88 54.49
N GLU A 538 -0.85 22.82 55.18
CA GLU A 538 -0.21 22.21 56.33
C GLU A 538 -0.40 20.69 56.25
N PRO A 539 0.68 19.88 56.32
CA PRO A 539 0.59 18.42 56.26
C PRO A 539 -0.25 17.83 57.39
N ALA A 540 -0.83 16.66 57.13
CA ALA A 540 -1.43 15.85 58.19
C ALA A 540 -0.42 15.49 59.30
N ASP A 541 -0.92 15.39 60.53
CA ASP A 541 -0.17 14.81 61.66
C ASP A 541 0.31 13.40 61.30
N GLY A 542 1.56 13.07 61.67
CA GLY A 542 2.21 11.81 61.29
C GLY A 542 3.09 11.89 60.03
N THR A 543 3.05 13.00 59.28
CA THR A 543 3.92 13.20 58.11
C THR A 543 5.39 13.30 58.53
N LEU A 544 6.28 12.61 57.80
CA LEU A 544 7.73 12.76 57.94
C LEU A 544 8.30 13.73 56.90
N VAL A 545 9.07 14.72 57.35
CA VAL A 545 9.71 15.72 56.48
C VAL A 545 11.19 15.94 56.83
N ARG A 546 11.99 16.36 55.85
CA ARG A 546 13.38 16.84 56.04
C ARG A 546 13.69 17.99 55.09
N THR A 547 14.71 18.78 55.37
CA THR A 547 15.22 19.77 54.42
C THR A 547 16.26 19.15 53.48
N GLY A 548 16.41 19.70 52.28
CA GLY A 548 17.62 19.48 51.50
C GLY A 548 18.71 20.48 51.93
N PRO A 549 19.94 20.07 52.31
CA PRO A 549 20.55 18.74 52.23
C PRO A 549 20.72 18.04 53.60
N ASP A 550 19.80 18.24 54.56
CA ASP A 550 19.95 17.76 55.94
C ASP A 550 19.47 16.29 56.08
N PRO A 551 20.25 15.38 56.70
CA PRO A 551 19.76 14.04 57.03
C PRO A 551 18.72 14.01 58.16
N THR A 552 18.51 15.10 58.90
CA THR A 552 17.58 15.18 60.03
C THR A 552 16.13 15.04 59.58
N VAL A 553 15.46 13.98 60.05
CA VAL A 553 14.03 13.76 59.84
C VAL A 553 13.23 14.36 60.99
N TYR A 554 12.15 15.05 60.63
CA TYR A 554 11.18 15.61 61.56
C TYR A 554 9.83 14.90 61.38
N LEU A 555 9.22 14.54 62.49
CA LEU A 555 7.83 14.10 62.57
C LEU A 555 6.94 15.33 62.77
N LEU A 556 5.86 15.45 61.99
CA LEU A 556 4.89 16.54 62.12
C LEU A 556 3.75 16.14 63.07
N ALA A 557 3.48 16.99 64.07
CA ALA A 557 2.39 16.81 65.03
C ALA A 557 1.86 18.17 65.52
N GLY A 558 0.55 18.39 65.46
CA GLY A 558 -0.10 19.63 65.84
C GLY A 558 0.39 20.84 65.05
N GLY A 559 0.82 20.65 63.79
CA GLY A 559 1.45 21.67 62.95
C GLY A 559 2.90 22.03 63.33
N ALA A 560 3.54 21.29 64.23
CA ALA A 560 4.91 21.49 64.65
C ALA A 560 5.85 20.41 64.13
N LYS A 561 7.10 20.76 63.86
CA LYS A 561 8.19 19.81 63.60
C LYS A 561 8.79 19.29 64.90
N LEU A 562 8.89 17.98 65.02
CA LEU A 562 9.49 17.30 66.15
C LEU A 562 10.69 16.48 65.68
N THR A 563 11.88 16.78 66.21
CA THR A 563 13.10 16.05 65.87
C THR A 563 12.99 14.60 66.34
N VAL A 564 13.40 13.67 65.47
CA VAL A 564 13.49 12.24 65.82
C VAL A 564 14.96 11.81 65.83
N PRO A 565 15.51 11.28 66.94
CA PRO A 565 16.96 11.06 67.05
C PRO A 565 17.52 9.91 66.18
N THR A 566 16.75 8.84 65.98
CA THR A 566 17.20 7.66 65.22
C THR A 566 16.11 7.08 64.31
N VAL A 567 16.51 6.22 63.37
CA VAL A 567 15.55 5.45 62.55
C VAL A 567 14.76 4.45 63.41
N THR A 568 15.38 3.90 64.46
CA THR A 568 14.72 3.00 65.42
C THR A 568 13.58 3.72 66.15
N ASP A 569 13.79 4.97 66.58
CA ASP A 569 12.76 5.79 67.23
C ASP A 569 11.51 5.98 66.33
N LEU A 570 11.69 6.12 65.01
CA LEU A 570 10.58 6.16 64.05
C LEU A 570 9.86 4.80 63.98
N THR A 571 10.61 3.71 63.84
CA THR A 571 10.06 2.36 63.69
C THR A 571 9.27 1.92 64.93
N ASP A 572 9.78 2.21 66.13
CA ASP A 572 9.11 1.91 67.41
C ASP A 572 7.80 2.72 67.57
N ALA A 573 7.73 3.92 66.98
CA ALA A 573 6.51 4.74 66.92
C ALA A 573 5.57 4.35 65.76
N GLY A 574 5.95 3.38 64.91
CA GLY A 574 5.14 2.86 63.81
C GLY A 574 5.33 3.56 62.46
N TYR A 575 6.36 4.39 62.30
CA TYR A 575 6.65 5.11 61.05
C TYR A 575 7.74 4.42 60.22
N ASP A 576 7.53 4.40 58.89
CA ASP A 576 8.55 4.02 57.92
C ASP A 576 9.23 5.28 57.37
N ILE A 577 10.55 5.36 57.58
CA ILE A 577 11.39 6.48 57.14
C ILE A 577 11.42 6.67 55.61
N THR A 578 11.10 5.65 54.82
CA THR A 578 11.06 5.75 53.35
C THR A 578 9.95 6.67 52.83
N HIS A 579 8.95 6.99 53.66
CA HIS A 579 7.92 8.00 53.37
C HIS A 579 8.35 9.45 53.72
N THR A 580 9.63 9.70 54.04
CA THR A 580 10.10 11.07 54.36
C THR A 580 10.13 11.96 53.11
N VAL A 581 9.28 12.98 53.08
CA VAL A 581 9.29 13.98 52.01
C VAL A 581 10.44 14.96 52.22
N THR A 582 11.18 15.30 51.16
CA THR A 582 12.15 16.40 51.22
C THR A 582 11.41 17.71 50.90
N THR A 583 11.38 18.64 51.86
CA THR A 583 10.58 19.87 51.82
C THR A 583 11.44 21.13 51.71
N PRO A 584 10.87 22.27 51.26
CA PRO A 584 11.57 23.54 51.14
C PRO A 584 12.22 23.97 52.46
N THR A 585 13.50 24.33 52.43
CA THR A 585 14.30 24.63 53.63
C THR A 585 13.81 25.87 54.38
N THR A 586 13.30 26.89 53.66
CA THR A 586 12.69 28.09 54.26
C THR A 586 11.40 27.76 55.01
N TRP A 587 10.49 27.01 54.40
CA TRP A 587 9.23 26.56 55.02
C TRP A 587 9.51 25.67 56.24
N THR A 588 10.36 24.65 56.09
CA THR A 588 10.66 23.70 57.17
C THR A 588 11.33 24.40 58.35
N ASN A 589 12.07 25.49 58.13
CA ASN A 589 12.65 26.31 59.20
C ASN A 589 11.66 27.25 59.90
N GLN A 590 10.52 27.56 59.29
CA GLN A 590 9.45 28.36 59.90
C GLN A 590 8.47 27.55 60.75
N LEU A 591 8.47 26.21 60.62
CA LEU A 591 7.63 25.34 61.44
C LEU A 591 7.93 25.49 62.95
N PRO A 592 6.89 25.63 63.81
CA PRO A 592 7.03 25.57 65.26
C PRO A 592 7.71 24.28 65.72
N THR A 593 8.38 24.32 66.87
CA THR A 593 8.95 23.12 67.54
C THR A 593 8.05 22.57 68.65
N THR A 594 6.86 23.14 68.84
CA THR A 594 5.92 22.80 69.91
C THR A 594 4.53 22.59 69.30
N PRO A 595 3.89 21.42 69.45
CA PRO A 595 2.57 21.16 68.91
C PRO A 595 1.52 22.12 69.48
N ARG A 596 0.49 22.43 68.70
CA ARG A 596 -0.61 23.31 69.15
C ARG A 596 -1.34 22.76 70.37
N ASN A 597 -1.87 23.68 71.16
CA ASN A 597 -2.82 23.35 72.23
C ASN A 597 -3.99 22.54 71.66
N GLY A 598 -4.28 21.39 72.26
CA GLY A 598 -5.30 20.45 71.78
C GLY A 598 -4.75 19.20 71.09
N THR A 599 -3.46 19.19 70.68
CA THR A 599 -2.85 18.01 70.05
C THR A 599 -2.81 16.85 71.04
N LEU A 600 -3.24 15.67 70.61
CA LEU A 600 -3.20 14.44 71.41
C LEU A 600 -2.04 13.57 70.95
N VAL A 601 -1.20 13.13 71.87
CA VAL A 601 0.04 12.40 71.57
C VAL A 601 0.20 11.13 72.43
N ARG A 602 0.92 10.12 71.95
CA ARG A 602 1.10 8.83 72.63
C ARG A 602 2.50 8.26 72.39
N GLY A 603 3.10 7.61 73.38
CA GLY A 603 4.44 7.00 73.27
C GLY A 603 4.41 5.58 72.71
N PRO A 604 5.54 5.05 72.21
CA PRO A 604 5.59 3.74 71.57
C PRO A 604 5.25 2.64 72.58
N GLY A 605 4.42 1.68 72.18
CA GLY A 605 3.95 0.59 73.05
C GLY A 605 3.06 1.00 74.24
N THR A 606 2.65 2.27 74.36
CA THR A 606 1.84 2.76 75.49
C THR A 606 0.35 2.90 75.15
N THR A 607 -0.53 2.76 76.15
CA THR A 607 -1.96 3.10 76.04
C THR A 607 -2.25 4.54 76.46
N GLN A 608 -1.38 5.16 77.27
CA GLN A 608 -1.56 6.51 77.80
C GLN A 608 -1.45 7.56 76.68
N THR A 609 -2.56 8.25 76.41
CA THR A 609 -2.60 9.45 75.58
C THR A 609 -2.39 10.70 76.44
N TRP A 610 -1.77 11.72 75.86
CA TRP A 610 -1.47 12.98 76.51
C TRP A 610 -2.03 14.16 75.70
N LEU A 611 -2.59 15.15 76.38
CA LEU A 611 -3.05 16.41 75.79
C LEU A 611 -1.95 17.46 75.88
N VAL A 612 -1.57 18.06 74.75
CA VAL A 612 -0.62 19.17 74.69
C VAL A 612 -1.32 20.49 75.04
N THR A 613 -0.76 21.23 75.99
CA THR A 613 -1.20 22.57 76.43
C THR A 613 0.00 23.41 76.87
N ASN A 614 0.19 24.56 76.23
CA ASN A 614 1.20 25.57 76.57
C ASN A 614 2.63 24.99 76.71
N ALA A 615 3.08 24.23 75.70
CA ALA A 615 4.35 23.50 75.69
C ALA A 615 4.53 22.44 76.80
N THR A 616 3.47 22.09 77.53
CA THR A 616 3.44 20.97 78.48
C THR A 616 2.45 19.91 78.00
N ARG A 617 2.51 18.71 78.58
CA ARG A 617 1.56 17.62 78.32
C ARG A 617 0.88 17.16 79.60
N THR A 618 -0.40 16.82 79.53
CA THR A 618 -1.19 16.27 80.65
C THR A 618 -1.76 14.90 80.29
N PRO A 619 -1.81 13.92 81.21
CA PRO A 619 -2.48 12.64 80.95
C PRO A 619 -3.96 12.88 80.65
N THR A 620 -4.50 12.24 79.61
CA THR A 620 -5.91 12.38 79.24
C THR A 620 -6.52 11.06 78.76
N THR A 621 -7.84 10.97 78.85
CA THR A 621 -8.62 9.90 78.22
C THR A 621 -9.29 10.48 76.97
N PRO A 622 -8.83 10.13 75.76
CA PRO A 622 -9.41 10.62 74.51
C PRO A 622 -10.81 10.02 74.26
N THR A 623 -11.62 10.68 73.43
CA THR A 623 -12.81 10.07 72.83
C THR A 623 -12.40 8.98 71.82
N THR A 624 -13.31 8.07 71.49
CA THR A 624 -13.07 6.95 70.54
C THR A 624 -12.52 7.39 69.20
N ASP A 625 -13.00 8.53 68.70
CA ASP A 625 -12.75 9.02 67.35
C ASP A 625 -11.67 10.12 67.31
N ALA A 626 -10.94 10.31 68.42
CA ALA A 626 -9.93 11.35 68.51
C ALA A 626 -8.66 10.98 67.73
N HIS A 627 -8.16 11.91 66.91
CA HIS A 627 -6.85 11.76 66.29
C HIS A 627 -5.76 11.83 67.36
N ILE A 628 -4.89 10.81 67.43
CA ILE A 628 -3.79 10.70 68.40
C ILE A 628 -2.52 10.42 67.61
N VAL A 629 -1.53 11.31 67.72
CA VAL A 629 -0.25 11.15 67.02
C VAL A 629 0.67 10.22 67.82
N PRO A 630 1.12 9.08 67.25
CA PRO A 630 2.26 8.35 67.80
C PRO A 630 3.49 9.27 67.81
N LEU A 631 4.18 9.37 68.94
CA LEU A 631 5.49 9.99 69.07
C LEU A 631 6.50 8.95 69.51
N THR A 632 7.77 9.18 69.20
CA THR A 632 8.87 8.34 69.66
C THR A 632 9.09 8.49 71.17
N ALA A 633 9.78 7.55 71.80
CA ALA A 633 10.07 7.63 73.23
C ALA A 633 10.91 8.87 73.58
N ALA A 634 11.91 9.20 72.76
CA ALA A 634 12.75 10.39 72.95
C ALA A 634 11.99 11.69 72.63
N THR A 635 11.20 11.71 71.56
CA THR A 635 10.39 12.86 71.15
C THR A 635 9.27 13.16 72.15
N LEU A 636 8.72 12.14 72.82
CA LEU A 636 7.77 12.31 73.93
C LEU A 636 8.47 12.57 75.28
N ALA A 637 9.76 12.30 75.43
CA ALA A 637 10.48 12.60 76.67
C ALA A 637 10.80 14.11 76.79
N ALA A 638 11.09 14.76 75.66
CA ALA A 638 11.20 16.21 75.50
C ALA A 638 9.91 16.98 75.85
#